data_AF-A0A972VQV2-F1
#
_entry.id   AF-A0A972VQV2-F1
#
_cell.length_a   1.000
_cell.length_b   1.000
_cell.length_c   1.000
_cell.angle_alpha   90.00
_cell.angle_beta   90.00
_cell.angle_gamma   90.00
#
_symmetry.space_group_name_H-M   'P 1'
#
loop_
_entity.id
_entity.type
_entity.pdbx_description
1 polymer ?
#
loop_
_entity_poly.entity_id
_entity_poly.type
_entity_poly.pdbx_seq_one_letter_code
_entity_poly.pdbx_strand_id
1 'polypeptide(L)'
;MKFTGISVVILCFALTSYSQEKPKASYQVGKSKVTVWETERQGEFGKFTAKNFKVEKVYKEGKEWKTTNSFNLTELLQLRAAIDKAINKEVVIVKETDKTENKKTDQKE
;
A
#
# COMPACT_ATOMS: atom_id res chain seq x y z
N MET A 1 19.14 47.95 -38.08
CA MET A 1 19.23 47.68 -36.63
C MET A 1 18.75 46.26 -36.42
N LYS A 2 19.63 45.36 -35.95
CA LYS A 2 19.43 43.89 -35.98
C LYS A 2 18.66 43.43 -34.72
N PHE A 3 17.66 42.57 -34.90
CA PHE A 3 16.90 41.89 -33.85
C PHE A 3 17.71 40.70 -33.29
N THR A 4 17.88 40.64 -31.97
CA THR A 4 18.28 39.44 -31.18
C THR A 4 17.83 39.76 -29.75
N GLY A 5 16.83 39.15 -29.12
CA GLY A 5 16.33 37.79 -29.23
C GLY A 5 16.76 37.02 -27.98
N ILE A 6 16.09 37.22 -26.85
CA ILE A 6 16.21 36.33 -25.68
C ILE A 6 14.79 35.95 -25.25
N SER A 7 14.31 34.87 -25.84
CA SER A 7 13.08 34.21 -25.44
C SER A 7 13.37 33.44 -24.15
N VAL A 8 12.83 33.91 -23.03
CA VAL A 8 12.92 33.24 -21.73
C VAL A 8 11.90 32.10 -21.74
N VAL A 9 12.33 30.92 -22.18
CA VAL A 9 11.54 29.68 -22.06
C VAL A 9 11.71 29.16 -20.63
N ILE A 10 10.84 29.62 -19.72
CA ILE A 10 10.69 29.03 -18.39
C ILE A 10 9.99 27.69 -18.58
N LEU A 11 10.79 26.64 -18.62
CA LEU A 11 10.35 25.25 -18.64
C LEU A 11 9.93 24.86 -17.22
N CYS A 12 8.72 25.23 -16.82
CA CYS A 12 8.09 24.70 -15.62
C CYS A 12 7.77 23.21 -15.84
N PHE A 13 8.78 22.34 -15.67
CA PHE A 13 8.54 20.94 -15.34
C PHE A 13 7.93 20.92 -13.94
N ALA A 14 6.62 21.10 -13.88
CA ALA A 14 5.84 20.78 -12.71
C ALA A 14 6.10 19.30 -12.40
N LEU A 15 6.92 19.06 -11.38
CA LEU A 15 7.02 17.78 -10.70
C LEU A 15 5.63 17.51 -10.12
N THR A 16 4.76 16.91 -10.92
CA THR A 16 3.58 16.23 -10.41
C THR A 16 4.13 15.10 -9.54
N SER A 17 4.29 15.38 -8.25
CA SER A 17 4.50 14.37 -7.24
C SER A 17 3.20 13.59 -7.17
N TYR A 18 2.99 12.70 -8.15
CA TYR A 18 2.00 11.66 -8.06
C TYR A 18 2.42 10.88 -6.83
N SER A 19 1.67 11.05 -5.74
CA SER A 19 1.77 10.20 -4.56
C SER A 19 1.38 8.80 -5.02
N GLN A 20 2.36 8.09 -5.60
CA GLN A 20 2.21 6.69 -5.93
C GLN A 20 2.10 6.02 -4.58
N GLU A 21 0.87 5.70 -4.18
CA GLU A 21 0.59 5.02 -2.93
C GLU A 21 1.57 3.84 -2.88
N LYS A 22 2.29 3.70 -1.77
CA LYS A 22 3.21 2.59 -1.57
C LYS A 22 2.46 1.54 -0.78
N PRO A 23 2.66 0.25 -1.08
CA PRO A 23 2.11 -0.79 -0.24
C PRO A 23 2.65 -0.60 1.19
N LYS A 24 1.74 -0.60 2.17
CA LYS A 24 2.09 -0.56 3.59
C LYS A 24 2.89 -1.79 3.99
N ALA A 25 2.40 -2.96 3.60
CA ALA A 25 2.97 -4.23 3.98
C ALA A 25 2.70 -5.31 2.92
N SER A 26 3.52 -6.37 2.94
CA SER A 26 3.30 -7.57 2.12
C SER A 26 3.59 -8.81 2.94
N TYR A 27 2.66 -9.77 2.89
CA TYR A 27 2.74 -11.05 3.59
C TYR A 27 2.71 -12.18 2.58
N GLN A 28 3.78 -12.98 2.54
CA GLN A 28 3.93 -14.07 1.58
C GLN A 28 4.12 -15.42 2.26
N VAL A 29 3.47 -16.45 1.72
CA VAL A 29 3.66 -17.86 2.05
C VAL A 29 3.71 -18.64 0.73
N GLY A 30 4.85 -19.27 0.44
CA GLY A 30 5.07 -19.91 -0.85
C GLY A 30 4.93 -18.91 -2.02
N LYS A 31 4.05 -19.24 -2.98
CA LYS A 31 3.77 -18.36 -4.12
C LYS A 31 2.66 -17.36 -3.85
N SER A 32 1.91 -17.50 -2.75
CA SER A 32 0.75 -16.66 -2.44
C SER A 32 1.17 -15.44 -1.61
N LYS A 33 0.74 -14.25 -2.03
CA LYS A 33 1.11 -12.96 -1.47
C LYS A 33 -0.14 -12.11 -1.21
N VAL A 34 -0.23 -11.53 -0.01
CA VAL A 34 -1.23 -10.53 0.38
C VAL A 34 -0.51 -9.20 0.57
N THR A 35 -0.89 -8.18 -0.20
CA THR A 35 -0.33 -6.83 -0.10
C THR A 35 -1.36 -5.89 0.52
N VAL A 36 -0.96 -5.17 1.56
CA VAL A 36 -1.80 -4.21 2.27
C VAL A 36 -1.50 -2.81 1.77
N TRP A 37 -2.55 -2.06 1.52
CA TRP A 37 -2.51 -0.67 1.07
C TRP A 37 -3.33 0.17 2.03
N GLU A 38 -2.83 1.35 2.38
CA GLU A 38 -3.58 2.36 3.10
C GLU A 38 -3.71 3.58 2.20
N THR A 39 -4.95 3.96 1.93
CA THR A 39 -5.30 5.07 1.04
C THR A 39 -6.13 6.06 1.83
N GLU A 40 -5.72 7.33 1.87
CA GLU A 40 -6.58 8.39 2.39
C GLU A 40 -7.76 8.60 1.43
N ARG A 41 -8.96 8.63 1.98
CA ARG A 41 -10.21 8.86 1.25
C ARG A 41 -10.98 9.98 1.94
N GLN A 42 -11.74 10.73 1.16
CA GLN A 42 -12.71 11.68 1.67
C GLN A 42 -14.07 10.99 1.73
N GLY A 43 -14.67 10.94 2.90
CA GLY A 43 -16.04 10.48 3.12
C GLY A 43 -16.97 11.64 3.50
N GLU A 44 -18.24 11.30 3.73
CA GLU A 44 -19.29 12.25 4.13
C GLU A 44 -18.94 13.00 5.43
N PHE A 45 -18.23 12.32 6.35
CA PHE A 45 -17.85 12.85 7.67
C PHE A 45 -16.38 13.32 7.77
N GLY A 46 -15.67 13.43 6.64
CA GLY A 46 -14.27 13.88 6.62
C GLY A 46 -13.30 12.85 6.04
N LYS A 47 -12.00 13.08 6.27
CA LYS A 47 -10.93 12.19 5.79
C LYS A 47 -10.90 10.92 6.63
N PHE A 48 -10.74 9.78 5.97
CA PHE A 48 -10.51 8.49 6.61
C PHE A 48 -9.48 7.67 5.83
N THR A 49 -8.81 6.75 6.51
CA THR A 49 -7.82 5.85 5.89
C THR A 49 -8.49 4.53 5.57
N ALA A 50 -8.62 4.20 4.28
CA ALA A 50 -9.13 2.92 3.82
C ALA A 50 -8.00 1.90 3.71
N LYS A 51 -8.15 0.74 4.36
CA LYS A 51 -7.21 -0.37 4.24
C LYS A 51 -7.69 -1.38 3.21
N ASN A 52 -6.92 -1.56 2.14
CA ASN A 52 -7.21 -2.49 1.05
C ASN A 52 -6.22 -3.64 1.03
N PHE A 53 -6.69 -4.83 0.65
CA PHE A 53 -5.88 -6.04 0.58
C PHE A 53 -5.90 -6.58 -0.85
N LYS A 54 -4.72 -6.67 -1.46
CA LYS A 54 -4.54 -7.30 -2.78
C LYS A 54 -3.97 -8.70 -2.60
N VAL A 55 -4.66 -9.69 -3.16
CA VAL A 55 -4.24 -11.09 -3.14
C VAL A 55 -3.70 -11.49 -4.51
N GLU A 56 -2.49 -12.02 -4.55
CA GLU A 56 -1.83 -12.44 -5.80
C GLU A 56 -1.01 -13.72 -5.60
N LYS A 57 -0.94 -14.55 -6.63
CA LYS A 57 0.11 -15.55 -6.81
C LYS A 57 1.27 -14.91 -7.57
N VAL A 58 2.48 -15.01 -7.02
CA VAL A 58 3.73 -14.57 -7.66
C VAL A 58 4.45 -15.78 -8.23
N TYR A 59 4.85 -15.72 -9.49
CA TYR A 59 5.60 -16.78 -10.15
C TYR A 59 6.60 -16.19 -11.14
N LYS A 60 7.61 -16.99 -11.48
CA LYS A 60 8.61 -16.61 -12.48
C LYS A 60 8.28 -17.28 -13.79
N GLU A 61 8.22 -16.51 -14.87
CA GLU A 61 8.08 -17.00 -16.23
C GLU A 61 9.31 -16.57 -17.02
N GLY A 62 10.19 -17.53 -17.30
CA GLY A 62 11.51 -17.24 -17.86
C GLY A 62 12.36 -16.39 -16.91
N LYS A 63 12.64 -15.14 -17.30
CA LYS A 63 13.42 -14.17 -16.51
C LYS A 63 12.55 -13.19 -15.72
N GLU A 64 11.25 -13.15 -15.99
CA GLU A 64 10.33 -12.14 -15.44
C GLU A 64 9.53 -12.69 -14.27
N TRP A 65 9.29 -11.82 -13.28
CA TRP A 65 8.32 -12.08 -12.23
C TRP A 65 6.96 -11.60 -12.67
N LYS A 66 5.96 -12.49 -12.60
CA LYS A 66 4.58 -12.22 -12.96
C LYS A 66 3.65 -12.49 -11.78
N THR A 67 2.45 -11.93 -11.87
CA THR A 67 1.38 -12.18 -10.91
C THR A 67 0.12 -12.69 -11.58
N THR A 68 -0.67 -13.47 -10.85
CA THR A 68 -2.01 -13.92 -11.27
C THR A 68 -2.90 -14.06 -10.04
N ASN A 69 -4.21 -14.21 -10.25
CA ASN A 69 -5.21 -14.47 -9.21
C ASN A 69 -5.79 -15.90 -9.28
N SER A 70 -5.18 -16.78 -10.08
CA SER A 70 -5.55 -18.20 -10.16
C SER A 70 -4.63 -19.08 -9.32
N PHE A 71 -5.21 -20.01 -8.56
CA PHE A 71 -4.51 -20.85 -7.57
C PHE A 71 -4.93 -22.32 -7.76
N ASN A 72 -3.97 -23.24 -7.69
CA ASN A 72 -4.28 -24.67 -7.52
C ASN A 72 -4.55 -25.01 -6.04
N LEU A 73 -4.89 -26.26 -5.73
CA LEU A 73 -5.22 -26.69 -4.36
C LEU A 73 -4.11 -26.38 -3.35
N THR A 74 -2.86 -26.70 -3.66
CA THR A 74 -1.71 -26.41 -2.78
C THR A 74 -1.51 -24.91 -2.60
N GLU A 75 -1.65 -24.13 -3.66
CA GLU A 75 -1.52 -22.67 -3.66
C GLU A 75 -2.68 -21.99 -2.90
N LEU A 76 -3.88 -22.59 -2.88
CA LEU A 76 -5.01 -22.14 -2.06
C LEU A 76 -4.73 -22.33 -0.57
N LEU A 77 -4.12 -23.45 -0.16
CA LEU A 77 -3.71 -23.65 1.23
C LEU A 77 -2.63 -22.63 1.65
N GLN A 78 -1.68 -22.34 0.75
CA GLN A 78 -0.68 -21.28 0.96
C GLN A 78 -1.34 -19.90 1.05
N LEU A 79 -2.36 -19.65 0.23
CA LEU A 79 -3.12 -18.40 0.27
C LEU A 79 -3.82 -18.23 1.61
N ARG A 80 -4.51 -19.26 2.10
CA ARG A 80 -5.12 -19.24 3.43
C ARG A 80 -4.10 -18.86 4.50
N ALA A 81 -2.94 -19.51 4.52
CA ALA A 81 -1.88 -19.22 5.48
C ALA A 81 -1.35 -17.76 5.35
N ALA A 82 -1.26 -17.22 4.13
CA ALA A 82 -0.86 -15.84 3.90
C ALA A 82 -1.91 -14.83 4.40
N ILE A 83 -3.19 -15.13 4.21
CA ILE A 83 -4.32 -14.34 4.73
C ILE A 83 -4.32 -14.37 6.26
N ASP A 84 -4.23 -15.55 6.88
CA ASP A 84 -4.18 -15.70 8.34
C ASP A 84 -3.01 -14.90 8.93
N LYS A 85 -1.84 -14.94 8.26
CA LYS A 85 -0.67 -14.15 8.64
C LYS A 85 -0.93 -12.65 8.53
N ALA A 86 -1.56 -12.19 7.45
CA ALA A 86 -1.90 -10.77 7.26
C ALA A 86 -2.88 -10.28 8.33
N ILE A 87 -3.95 -11.03 8.60
CA ILE A 87 -4.94 -10.72 9.63
C ILE A 87 -4.27 -10.62 11.00
N ASN A 88 -3.48 -11.63 11.38
CA ASN A 88 -2.82 -11.65 12.68
C ASN A 88 -1.86 -10.48 12.89
N LYS A 89 -1.18 -10.02 11.83
CA LYS A 89 -0.27 -8.87 11.93
C LYS A 89 -1.02 -7.55 11.93
N GLU A 90 -2.02 -7.38 11.06
CA GLU A 90 -2.75 -6.12 10.95
C GLU A 90 -3.73 -5.88 12.11
N VAL A 91 -4.36 -6.92 12.66
CA VAL A 91 -5.28 -6.80 13.81
C VAL A 91 -4.54 -6.50 15.11
N VAL A 92 -3.36 -7.10 15.31
CA VAL A 92 -2.55 -6.85 16.52
C VAL A 92 -2.05 -5.40 16.56
N ILE A 93 -1.68 -4.83 15.41
CA ILE A 93 -1.25 -3.42 15.32
C ILE A 93 -2.40 -2.46 15.70
N VAL A 94 -3.65 -2.73 15.30
CA VAL A 94 -4.79 -1.89 15.69
C VAL A 94 -4.93 -1.83 17.22
N LYS A 95 -4.85 -2.98 17.90
CA LYS A 95 -4.98 -3.05 19.36
C LYS A 95 -3.86 -2.35 20.13
N GLU A 96 -2.66 -2.24 19.58
CA GLU A 96 -1.55 -1.52 20.22
C GLU A 96 -1.64 0.00 20.00
N THR A 97 -2.15 0.42 18.84
CA THR A 97 -2.33 1.84 18.51
C THR A 97 -3.43 2.45 19.39
N ASP A 98 -4.57 1.77 19.55
CA ASP A 98 -5.69 2.21 20.39
C ASP A 98 -5.32 2.33 21.89
N LYS A 99 -4.41 1.48 22.37
CA LYS A 99 -3.90 1.52 23.75
C LYS A 99 -2.91 2.66 23.98
N THR A 100 -2.16 3.04 22.95
CA THR A 100 -1.14 4.08 23.05
C THR A 100 -1.75 5.48 22.98
N GLU A 101 -2.84 5.65 22.22
CA GLU A 101 -3.61 6.91 22.20
C GLU A 101 -4.39 7.14 23.51
N ASN A 102 -5.05 6.12 24.07
CA ASN A 102 -5.76 6.28 25.34
C ASN A 102 -4.84 6.62 26.52
N LYS A 103 -3.59 6.11 26.54
CA LYS A 103 -2.65 6.41 27.64
C LYS A 103 -2.08 7.84 27.61
N LYS A 104 -2.15 8.54 26.47
CA LYS A 104 -1.72 9.95 26.37
C LYS A 104 -2.78 10.94 26.88
N THR A 105 -4.05 10.54 26.91
CA THR A 105 -5.15 11.40 27.34
C THR A 105 -5.26 11.45 28.87
N ASP A 106 -4.84 10.40 29.58
CA ASP A 106 -4.87 10.32 31.05
C ASP A 106 -3.63 10.93 31.76
N GLN A 107 -2.66 11.50 31.03
CA GLN A 107 -1.49 12.17 31.61
C GLN A 107 -1.50 13.70 31.44
N LYS A 108 -2.69 14.26 31.22
CA LYS A 108 -2.88 15.71 31.08
C LYS A 108 -4.03 16.20 31.96
N GLU A 109 -3.98 15.82 33.24
CA GLU A 109 -4.62 16.54 34.34
C GLU A 109 -3.57 16.99 35.36
#